data_AF-A0A355T0Y3-F1
#
_entry.id   AF-A0A355T0Y3-F1
#
_cell.length_a   1.000
_cell.length_b   1.000
_cell.length_c   1.000
_cell.angle_alpha   90.00
_cell.angle_beta   90.00
_cell.angle_gamma   90.00
#
_symmetry.space_group_name_H-M   'P 1'
#
loop_
_entity.id
_entity.type
_entity.pdbx_description
1 polymer ?
#
loop_
_entity_poly.entity_id
_entity_poly.type
_entity_poly.pdbx_seq_one_letter_code
_entity_poly.pdbx_strand_id
1 'polypeptide(L)'
;KVTEALLALKLERAFTKDQILELYLNEIYLGLGSHGVAAAALNYFDKSLTELSLADAAYLAALPKAPNNYHPFRRREKAIGRRNWVIGRMLDNGFISTYQASVARAEDLVVTPRAFGAQLVEANYFVEQVRRDLYERYGEEKLYESGLSVRTTLDTKMQGQARDALRQGLVAYDQRHGWRGPVDTLAPNTTWTTALSEIDVATDLAPWTLATVIGLSEDYAKIGLRPTREISGAFRDEIVTSTVPLEEMTWARKYIDDKRVGAEVKRPHDVVSIGDIVYVEPILGDDGKHTHYALRQLPQVNGAIVALDVHTGRVLALQGGFSYELSEFNRAVQATRQPGSAFKP
;
A
#
# COMPACT_ATOMS: atom_id res chain seq x y z
N LYS A 1 11.14 -35.83 14.03
CA LYS A 1 12.09 -36.81 13.44
C LYS A 1 11.51 -38.23 13.35
N VAL A 2 11.26 -38.96 14.44
CA VAL A 2 10.68 -40.34 14.36
C VAL A 2 9.22 -40.33 13.88
N THR A 3 8.41 -39.39 14.37
CA THR A 3 7.03 -39.16 13.91
C THR A 3 6.94 -38.73 12.45
N GLU A 4 7.83 -37.84 11.99
CA GLU A 4 7.94 -37.43 10.58
C GLU A 4 8.33 -38.61 9.68
N ALA A 5 9.23 -39.49 10.13
CA ALA A 5 9.62 -40.68 9.37
C ALA A 5 8.46 -41.69 9.20
N LEU A 6 7.66 -41.89 10.26
CA LEU A 6 6.45 -42.72 10.19
C LEU A 6 5.37 -42.11 9.29
N LEU A 7 5.24 -40.77 9.27
CA LEU A 7 4.31 -40.07 8.39
C LEU A 7 4.75 -40.15 6.92
N ALA A 8 6.05 -39.98 6.64
CA ALA A 8 6.63 -40.12 5.32
C ALA A 8 6.45 -41.54 4.75
N LEU A 9 6.66 -42.58 5.56
CA LEU A 9 6.40 -43.98 5.17
C LEU A 9 4.92 -44.26 4.87
N LYS A 10 4.00 -43.57 5.55
CA LYS A 10 2.56 -43.67 5.24
C LYS A 10 2.21 -42.96 3.94
N LEU A 11 2.80 -41.79 3.68
CA LEU A 11 2.62 -41.03 2.43
C LEU A 11 3.15 -41.81 1.22
N GLU A 12 4.35 -42.39 1.29
CA GLU A 12 4.94 -43.19 0.20
C GLU A 12 4.18 -44.48 -0.12
N ARG A 13 3.37 -44.99 0.83
CA ARG A 13 2.49 -46.15 0.59
C ARG A 13 1.17 -45.77 -0.07
N ALA A 14 0.73 -44.52 0.09
CA ALA A 14 -0.57 -44.04 -0.39
C ALA A 14 -0.45 -43.24 -1.70
N PHE A 15 0.71 -42.63 -1.97
CA PHE A 15 0.94 -41.73 -3.10
C PHE A 15 2.23 -42.08 -3.84
N THR A 16 2.25 -41.83 -5.14
CA THR A 16 3.48 -41.92 -5.95
C THR A 16 4.44 -40.77 -5.61
N LYS A 17 5.72 -40.90 -5.99
CA LYS A 17 6.70 -39.81 -5.79
C LYS A 17 6.27 -38.50 -6.44
N ASP A 18 5.64 -38.58 -7.61
CA ASP A 18 5.15 -37.41 -8.34
C ASP A 18 3.99 -36.73 -7.59
N GLN A 19 3.07 -37.51 -7.03
CA GLN A 19 1.97 -36.99 -6.21
C GLN A 19 2.45 -36.37 -4.89
N ILE A 20 3.48 -36.95 -4.27
CA ILE A 20 4.10 -36.39 -3.07
C ILE A 20 4.79 -35.06 -3.39
N LEU A 21 5.48 -34.99 -4.54
CA LEU A 21 6.09 -33.76 -5.01
C LEU A 21 5.02 -32.70 -5.33
N GLU A 22 3.94 -33.08 -6.00
CA GLU A 22 2.82 -32.18 -6.30
C GLU A 22 2.20 -31.58 -5.02
N LEU A 23 1.89 -32.42 -4.03
CA LEU A 23 1.38 -31.96 -2.72
C LEU A 23 2.36 -30.97 -2.07
N TYR A 24 3.65 -31.33 -2.03
CA TYR A 24 4.69 -30.45 -1.49
C TYR A 24 4.77 -29.11 -2.24
N LEU A 25 4.75 -29.13 -3.57
CA LEU A 25 4.83 -27.93 -4.40
C LEU A 25 3.61 -27.03 -4.27
N ASN A 26 2.45 -27.56 -3.87
CA ASN A 26 1.24 -26.78 -3.62
C ASN A 26 1.19 -26.17 -2.21
N GLU A 27 1.85 -26.77 -1.22
CA GLU A 27 1.77 -26.31 0.18
C GLU A 27 2.99 -25.51 0.64
N ILE A 28 4.16 -25.67 0.00
CA ILE A 28 5.41 -25.11 0.50
C ILE A 28 5.35 -23.58 0.62
N TYR A 29 5.75 -23.08 1.80
CA TYR A 29 5.88 -21.64 2.01
C TYR A 29 7.11 -21.08 1.33
N LEU A 30 6.91 -20.09 0.45
CA LEU A 30 7.95 -19.48 -0.38
C LEU A 30 8.22 -18.01 -0.03
N GLY A 31 7.61 -17.47 1.03
CA GLY A 31 7.78 -16.06 1.42
C GLY A 31 6.73 -15.13 0.81
N LEU A 32 6.67 -13.89 1.29
CA LEU A 32 5.66 -12.89 0.90
C LEU A 32 4.20 -13.40 0.99
N GLY A 33 3.91 -14.25 1.98
CA GLY A 33 2.57 -14.85 2.12
C GLY A 33 2.21 -15.87 1.04
N SER A 34 3.18 -16.34 0.24
CA SER A 34 2.95 -17.27 -0.87
C SER A 34 3.10 -18.72 -0.40
N HIS A 35 2.03 -19.49 -0.52
CA HIS A 35 2.00 -20.94 -0.32
C HIS A 35 1.80 -21.63 -1.67
N GLY A 36 2.75 -22.50 -2.01
CA GLY A 36 2.80 -23.19 -3.28
C GLY A 36 3.46 -22.41 -4.42
N VAL A 37 4.01 -23.15 -5.38
CA VAL A 37 4.81 -22.59 -6.48
C VAL A 37 4.00 -21.74 -7.45
N ALA A 38 2.72 -22.07 -7.67
CA ALA A 38 1.84 -21.28 -8.54
C ALA A 38 1.54 -19.91 -7.93
N ALA A 39 1.21 -19.87 -6.63
CA ALA A 39 1.00 -18.61 -5.92
C ALA A 39 2.27 -17.77 -5.87
N ALA A 40 3.44 -18.40 -5.67
CA ALA A 40 4.71 -17.68 -5.66
C ALA A 40 5.09 -17.14 -7.04
N ALA A 41 4.89 -17.89 -8.12
CA ALA A 41 5.10 -17.42 -9.49
C ALA A 41 4.30 -16.13 -9.77
N LEU A 42 3.04 -16.14 -9.35
CA LEU A 42 2.15 -15.00 -9.48
C LEU A 42 2.57 -13.83 -8.56
N ASN A 43 2.84 -14.10 -7.28
CA ASN A 43 3.16 -13.06 -6.30
C ASN A 43 4.54 -12.42 -6.49
N TYR A 44 5.51 -13.14 -7.07
CA TYR A 44 6.86 -12.61 -7.32
C TYR A 44 7.03 -12.07 -8.74
N PHE A 45 6.35 -12.62 -9.74
CA PHE A 45 6.64 -12.29 -11.15
C PHE A 45 5.41 -11.91 -11.97
N ASP A 46 4.20 -11.99 -11.41
CA ASP A 46 2.93 -11.85 -12.13
C ASP A 46 2.84 -12.77 -13.36
N LYS A 47 3.38 -13.98 -13.22
CA LYS A 47 3.46 -15.00 -14.28
C LYS A 47 2.78 -16.30 -13.86
N SER A 48 2.22 -16.99 -14.83
CA SER A 48 1.88 -18.42 -14.69
C SER A 48 3.15 -19.28 -14.67
N LEU A 49 3.05 -20.52 -14.17
CA LEU A 49 4.20 -21.44 -14.11
C LEU A 49 4.87 -21.69 -15.47
N THR A 50 4.09 -21.67 -16.56
CA THR A 50 4.57 -21.86 -17.93
C THR A 50 5.31 -20.65 -18.51
N GLU A 51 5.18 -19.48 -17.88
CA GLU A 51 5.82 -18.24 -18.32
C GLU A 51 7.11 -17.93 -17.55
N LEU A 52 7.43 -18.72 -16.53
CA LEU A 52 8.64 -18.52 -15.73
C LEU A 52 9.89 -18.76 -16.57
N SER A 53 10.86 -17.85 -16.45
CA SER A 53 12.20 -18.10 -16.96
C SER A 53 12.91 -19.17 -16.12
N LEU A 54 14.00 -19.73 -16.65
CA LEU A 54 14.83 -20.65 -15.89
C LEU A 54 15.39 -19.98 -14.61
N ALA A 55 15.71 -18.70 -14.67
CA ALA A 55 16.17 -17.93 -13.52
C ALA A 55 15.06 -17.73 -12.49
N ASP A 56 13.83 -17.42 -12.91
CA ASP A 56 12.66 -17.28 -12.04
C ASP A 56 12.38 -18.59 -11.30
N ALA A 57 12.32 -19.71 -12.03
CA ALA A 57 12.09 -21.03 -11.47
C ALA A 57 13.21 -21.43 -10.48
N ALA A 58 14.48 -21.17 -10.83
CA ALA A 58 15.61 -21.42 -9.93
C ALA A 58 15.57 -20.56 -8.67
N TYR A 59 15.04 -19.33 -8.76
CA TYR A 59 14.84 -18.47 -7.61
C TYR A 59 13.73 -19.00 -6.69
N LEU A 60 12.57 -19.39 -7.24
CA LEU A 60 11.50 -20.00 -6.44
C LEU A 60 12.00 -21.28 -5.72
N ALA A 61 12.77 -22.12 -6.42
CA ALA A 61 13.38 -23.32 -5.84
C ALA A 61 14.45 -23.03 -4.77
N ALA A 62 15.00 -21.82 -4.70
CA ALA A 62 15.94 -21.41 -3.66
C ALA A 62 15.26 -21.06 -2.33
N LEU A 63 13.97 -20.69 -2.35
CA LEU A 63 13.23 -20.13 -1.21
C LEU A 63 12.93 -21.12 -0.08
N PRO A 64 12.56 -22.41 -0.32
CA PRO A 64 12.15 -23.32 0.75
C PRO A 64 13.13 -23.45 1.91
N LYS A 65 14.44 -23.26 1.65
CA LYS A 65 15.47 -23.33 2.69
C LYS A 65 15.35 -22.20 3.72
N ALA A 66 15.06 -20.97 3.28
CA ALA A 66 14.94 -19.80 4.14
C ALA A 66 14.39 -18.60 3.33
N PRO A 67 13.06 -18.48 3.15
CA PRO A 67 12.47 -17.45 2.30
C PRO A 67 12.87 -16.02 2.69
N ASN A 68 12.94 -15.73 3.99
CA ASN A 68 13.33 -14.41 4.50
C ASN A 68 14.82 -14.08 4.30
N ASN A 69 15.71 -15.09 4.27
CA ASN A 69 17.14 -14.87 4.05
C ASN A 69 17.50 -14.63 2.59
N TYR A 70 16.61 -15.04 1.68
CA TYR A 70 16.72 -14.87 0.23
C TYR A 70 15.66 -13.89 -0.31
N HIS A 71 15.25 -12.94 0.54
CA HIS A 71 14.27 -11.91 0.16
C HIS A 71 14.79 -11.06 -1.01
N PRO A 72 13.99 -10.83 -2.07
CA PRO A 72 14.50 -10.29 -3.34
C PRO A 72 14.92 -8.82 -3.26
N PHE A 73 14.29 -8.06 -2.35
CA PHE A 73 14.61 -6.65 -2.10
C PHE A 73 15.65 -6.50 -0.96
N ARG A 74 15.26 -6.88 0.27
CA ARG A 74 16.10 -6.75 1.48
C ARG A 74 17.43 -7.52 1.47
N ARG A 75 17.54 -8.61 0.70
CA ARG A 75 18.72 -9.51 0.69
C ARG A 75 19.08 -9.94 -0.75
N ARG A 76 18.96 -9.01 -1.71
CA ARG A 76 19.12 -9.26 -3.16
C ARG A 76 20.37 -10.05 -3.54
N GLU A 77 21.55 -9.66 -3.06
CA GLU A 77 22.80 -10.37 -3.39
C GLU A 77 22.78 -11.83 -2.93
N LYS A 78 22.27 -12.09 -1.72
CA LYS A 78 22.12 -13.46 -1.20
C LYS A 78 21.09 -14.26 -2.00
N ALA A 79 20.01 -13.61 -2.43
CA ALA A 79 18.99 -14.21 -3.29
C ALA A 79 19.58 -14.65 -4.65
N ILE A 80 20.32 -13.75 -5.33
CA ILE A 80 21.01 -14.04 -6.59
C ILE A 80 22.04 -15.16 -6.41
N GLY A 81 22.87 -15.07 -5.36
CA GLY A 81 23.86 -16.11 -5.06
C GLY A 81 23.22 -17.49 -4.87
N ARG A 82 22.08 -17.55 -4.16
CA ARG A 82 21.35 -18.80 -3.94
C ARG A 82 20.68 -19.32 -5.21
N ARG A 83 20.06 -18.46 -6.02
CA ARG A 83 19.53 -18.81 -7.34
C ARG A 83 20.62 -19.41 -8.23
N ASN A 84 21.78 -18.76 -8.31
CA ASN A 84 22.89 -19.22 -9.14
C ASN A 84 23.47 -20.56 -8.66
N TRP A 85 23.43 -20.82 -7.35
CA TRP A 85 23.74 -22.15 -6.79
C TRP A 85 22.74 -23.22 -7.26
N VAL A 86 21.44 -22.93 -7.26
CA VAL A 86 20.41 -23.84 -7.79
C VAL A 86 20.65 -24.12 -9.28
N ILE A 87 20.91 -23.08 -10.09
CA ILE A 87 21.25 -23.23 -11.51
C ILE A 87 22.50 -24.13 -11.69
N GLY A 88 23.51 -23.98 -10.84
CA GLY A 88 24.67 -24.89 -10.83
C GLY A 88 24.30 -26.34 -10.57
N ARG A 89 23.42 -26.61 -9.60
CA ARG A 89 22.93 -27.96 -9.34
C ARG A 89 22.11 -28.50 -10.50
N MET A 90 21.32 -27.68 -11.18
CA MET A 90 20.58 -28.12 -12.37
C MET A 90 21.53 -28.55 -13.49
N LEU A 91 22.62 -27.81 -13.71
CA LEU A 91 23.66 -28.15 -14.68
C LEU A 91 24.39 -29.45 -14.30
N ASP A 92 24.86 -29.56 -13.05
CA ASP A 92 25.59 -30.74 -12.55
C ASP A 92 24.78 -32.04 -12.68
N ASN A 93 23.46 -31.94 -12.56
CA ASN A 93 22.54 -33.08 -12.67
C ASN A 93 21.96 -33.26 -14.08
N GLY A 94 22.41 -32.49 -15.07
CA GLY A 94 22.02 -32.64 -16.47
C GLY A 94 20.61 -32.15 -16.83
N PHE A 95 19.96 -31.35 -15.97
CA PHE A 95 18.62 -30.79 -16.25
C PHE A 95 18.66 -29.62 -17.24
N ILE A 96 19.82 -28.97 -17.40
CA ILE A 96 20.03 -27.84 -18.31
C ILE A 96 21.40 -27.92 -18.98
N SER A 97 21.57 -27.28 -20.13
CA SER A 97 22.85 -27.14 -20.81
C SER A 97 23.72 -26.03 -20.21
N THR A 98 25.02 -26.06 -20.50
CA THR A 98 25.97 -25.01 -20.11
C THR A 98 25.55 -23.63 -20.63
N TYR A 99 25.00 -23.57 -21.85
CA TYR A 99 24.49 -22.35 -22.45
C TYR A 99 23.29 -21.79 -21.66
N GLN A 100 22.28 -22.63 -21.38
CA GLN A 100 21.12 -22.23 -20.56
C GLN A 100 21.54 -21.74 -19.17
N ALA A 101 22.50 -22.44 -18.54
CA ALA A 101 23.04 -22.04 -17.24
C ALA A 101 23.74 -20.67 -17.30
N SER A 102 24.49 -20.37 -18.36
CA SER A 102 25.12 -19.05 -18.53
C SER A 102 24.10 -17.93 -18.73
N VAL A 103 23.08 -18.17 -19.55
CA VAL A 103 22.01 -17.19 -19.82
C VAL A 103 21.24 -16.88 -18.54
N ALA A 104 20.79 -17.91 -17.80
CA ALA A 104 20.02 -17.72 -16.57
C ALA A 104 20.83 -17.09 -15.42
N ARG A 105 22.16 -17.27 -15.39
CA ARG A 105 23.03 -16.59 -14.41
C ARG A 105 23.23 -15.11 -14.71
N ALA A 106 23.22 -14.75 -16.00
CA ALA A 106 23.36 -13.37 -16.46
C ALA A 106 22.06 -12.56 -16.30
N GLU A 107 20.91 -13.23 -16.25
CA GLU A 107 19.60 -12.61 -15.98
C GLU A 107 19.58 -11.97 -14.59
N ASP A 108 19.10 -10.72 -14.50
CA ASP A 108 18.93 -10.03 -13.23
C ASP A 108 17.71 -10.57 -12.47
N LEU A 109 17.67 -10.44 -11.14
CA LEU A 109 16.53 -10.88 -10.34
C LEU A 109 15.47 -9.78 -10.27
N VAL A 110 14.67 -9.62 -11.32
CA VAL A 110 13.58 -8.62 -11.33
C VAL A 110 12.29 -9.27 -10.82
N VAL A 111 11.89 -8.93 -9.61
CA VAL A 111 10.60 -9.32 -9.05
C VAL A 111 9.60 -8.24 -9.47
N THR A 112 8.52 -8.67 -10.11
CA THR A 112 7.36 -7.84 -10.43
C THR A 112 6.24 -8.35 -9.54
N PRO A 113 6.17 -7.90 -8.28
CA PRO A 113 5.10 -8.37 -7.42
C PRO A 113 3.79 -8.04 -8.08
N ARG A 114 2.92 -9.03 -8.21
CA ARG A 114 1.55 -8.75 -8.60
C ARG A 114 1.04 -7.69 -7.63
N ALA A 115 0.65 -6.54 -8.16
CA ALA A 115 -0.18 -5.62 -7.40
C ALA A 115 -1.40 -6.45 -6.99
N PHE A 116 -1.47 -6.85 -5.71
CA PHE A 116 -2.49 -7.77 -5.19
C PHE A 116 -3.81 -7.49 -5.92
N GLY A 117 -4.19 -8.48 -6.74
CA GLY A 117 -4.82 -8.28 -8.05
C GLY A 117 -5.68 -7.05 -8.12
N ALA A 118 -5.17 -5.94 -8.67
CA ALA A 118 -5.89 -4.68 -8.73
C ALA A 118 -6.70 -4.39 -7.45
N GLN A 119 -6.13 -3.64 -6.51
CA GLN A 119 -6.95 -2.63 -5.83
C GLN A 119 -7.45 -1.63 -6.90
N LEU A 120 -8.34 -2.09 -7.78
CA LEU A 120 -9.07 -1.28 -8.73
C LEU A 120 -9.92 -0.26 -7.94
N VAL A 121 -10.24 -0.59 -6.68
CA VAL A 121 -10.88 0.27 -5.70
C VAL A 121 -10.27 0.09 -4.31
N GLU A 122 -9.94 1.21 -3.68
CA GLU A 122 -9.54 1.32 -2.28
C GLU A 122 -10.76 1.06 -1.37
N ALA A 123 -10.89 -0.16 -0.87
CA ALA A 123 -12.06 -0.61 -0.08
C ALA A 123 -11.64 -1.28 1.26
N ASN A 124 -10.49 -0.88 1.82
CA ASN A 124 -9.86 -1.59 2.95
C ASN A 124 -10.78 -1.75 4.17
N TYR A 125 -11.58 -0.73 4.51
CA TYR A 125 -12.56 -0.86 5.60
C TYR A 125 -13.63 -1.92 5.33
N PHE A 126 -14.12 -2.02 4.10
CA PHE A 126 -15.10 -3.04 3.71
C PHE A 126 -14.47 -4.43 3.75
N VAL A 127 -13.28 -4.58 3.18
CA VAL A 127 -12.55 -5.86 3.14
C VAL A 127 -12.21 -6.35 4.55
N GLU A 128 -11.74 -5.47 5.41
CA GLU A 128 -11.45 -5.79 6.81
C GLU A 128 -12.73 -6.18 7.56
N GLN A 129 -13.86 -5.53 7.29
CA GLN A 129 -15.14 -5.94 7.88
C GLN A 129 -15.55 -7.35 7.42
N VAL A 130 -15.39 -7.67 6.14
CA VAL A 130 -15.64 -9.03 5.62
C VAL A 130 -14.70 -10.04 6.29
N ARG A 131 -13.42 -9.71 6.46
CA ARG A 131 -12.46 -10.58 7.15
C ARG A 131 -12.90 -10.87 8.58
N ARG A 132 -13.34 -9.85 9.33
CA ARG A 132 -13.87 -10.00 10.70
C ARG A 132 -15.10 -10.88 10.73
N ASP A 133 -16.08 -10.63 9.86
CA ASP A 133 -17.31 -11.42 9.79
C ASP A 133 -17.03 -12.89 9.46
N LEU A 134 -16.06 -13.17 8.57
CA LEU A 134 -15.66 -14.54 8.25
C LEU A 134 -14.88 -15.20 9.40
N TYR A 135 -14.00 -14.46 10.07
CA TYR A 135 -13.29 -14.95 11.24
C TYR A 135 -14.28 -15.37 12.34
N GLU A 136 -15.28 -14.55 12.63
CA GLU A 136 -16.32 -14.85 13.62
C GLU A 136 -17.16 -16.08 13.25
N ARG A 137 -17.43 -16.29 11.95
CA ARG A 137 -18.29 -17.40 11.49
C ARG A 137 -17.55 -18.72 11.31
N TYR A 138 -16.30 -18.67 10.85
CA TYR A 138 -15.56 -19.85 10.40
C TYR A 138 -14.31 -20.15 11.22
N GLY A 139 -13.85 -19.20 12.05
CA GLY A 139 -12.59 -19.31 12.78
C GLY A 139 -11.36 -19.08 11.90
N GLU A 140 -10.20 -18.99 12.56
CA GLU A 140 -8.91 -18.66 11.92
C GLU A 140 -8.49 -19.68 10.87
N GLU A 141 -8.47 -20.97 11.23
CA GLU A 141 -7.99 -22.07 10.38
C GLU A 141 -8.76 -22.13 9.06
N LYS A 142 -10.10 -22.11 9.11
CA LYS A 142 -10.89 -22.12 7.88
C LYS A 142 -10.72 -20.83 7.07
N LEU A 143 -10.64 -19.67 7.71
CA LEU A 143 -10.48 -18.42 6.97
C LEU A 143 -9.17 -18.38 6.18
N TYR A 144 -8.08 -18.81 6.79
CA TYR A 144 -6.74 -18.62 6.21
C TYR A 144 -6.21 -19.85 5.46
N GLU A 145 -6.66 -21.06 5.78
CA GLU A 145 -6.07 -22.30 5.25
C GLU A 145 -6.98 -23.04 4.26
N SER A 146 -8.29 -22.75 4.23
CA SER A 146 -9.25 -23.53 3.40
C SER A 146 -9.43 -23.01 1.96
N GLY A 147 -8.74 -21.93 1.57
CA GLY A 147 -8.79 -21.40 0.20
C GLY A 147 -10.15 -20.84 -0.22
N LEU A 148 -10.88 -20.20 0.70
CA LEU A 148 -12.21 -19.64 0.43
C LEU A 148 -12.21 -18.62 -0.72
N SER A 149 -13.19 -18.74 -1.61
CA SER A 149 -13.53 -17.67 -2.56
C SER A 149 -14.74 -16.88 -2.05
N VAL A 150 -14.53 -15.59 -1.76
CA VAL A 150 -15.54 -14.74 -1.13
C VAL A 150 -16.08 -13.74 -2.15
N ARG A 151 -17.38 -13.85 -2.45
CA ARG A 151 -18.11 -12.85 -3.25
C ARG A 151 -18.92 -11.96 -2.32
N THR A 152 -18.65 -10.66 -2.34
CA THR A 152 -19.27 -9.68 -1.46
C THR A 152 -20.37 -8.87 -2.18
N THR A 153 -20.99 -7.97 -1.43
CA THR A 153 -22.01 -7.03 -1.93
C THR A 153 -21.44 -5.69 -2.41
N LEU A 154 -20.11 -5.51 -2.31
CA LEU A 154 -19.42 -4.28 -2.63
C LEU A 154 -19.73 -3.82 -4.06
N ASP A 155 -20.25 -2.62 -4.19
CA ASP A 155 -20.31 -1.89 -5.45
C ASP A 155 -19.09 -0.97 -5.53
N THR A 156 -18.19 -1.28 -6.45
CA THR A 156 -16.91 -0.57 -6.61
C THR A 156 -17.07 0.89 -6.97
N LYS A 157 -18.11 1.24 -7.73
CA LYS A 157 -18.39 2.62 -8.12
C LYS A 157 -18.93 3.42 -6.94
N MET A 158 -19.89 2.86 -6.20
CA MET A 158 -20.41 3.50 -4.98
C MET A 158 -19.33 3.63 -3.91
N GLN A 159 -18.45 2.62 -3.78
CA GLN A 159 -17.33 2.69 -2.84
C GLN A 159 -16.38 3.86 -3.14
N GLY A 160 -16.01 4.04 -4.42
CA GLY A 160 -15.20 5.19 -4.83
C GLY A 160 -15.89 6.52 -4.49
N GLN A 161 -17.18 6.64 -4.82
CA GLN A 161 -17.97 7.85 -4.51
C GLN A 161 -18.08 8.11 -3.00
N ALA A 162 -18.30 7.07 -2.19
CA ALA A 162 -18.40 7.17 -0.75
C ALA A 162 -17.07 7.61 -0.11
N ARG A 163 -15.96 7.05 -0.56
CA ARG A 163 -14.61 7.47 -0.15
C ARG A 163 -14.38 8.93 -0.47
N ASP A 164 -14.59 9.34 -1.72
CA ASP A 164 -14.29 10.69 -2.18
C ASP A 164 -15.19 11.71 -1.47
N ALA A 165 -16.49 11.44 -1.34
CA ALA A 165 -17.43 12.29 -0.62
C ALA A 165 -17.08 12.47 0.85
N LEU A 166 -16.70 11.38 1.55
CA LEU A 166 -16.28 11.47 2.95
C LEU A 166 -14.99 12.27 3.08
N ARG A 167 -13.97 11.99 2.26
CA ARG A 167 -12.69 12.70 2.29
C ARG A 167 -12.87 14.18 2.01
N GLN A 168 -13.56 14.54 0.94
CA GLN A 168 -13.84 15.93 0.59
C GLN A 168 -14.64 16.64 1.70
N GLY A 169 -15.64 15.98 2.29
CA GLY A 169 -16.41 16.55 3.39
C GLY A 169 -15.57 16.84 4.64
N LEU A 170 -14.69 15.90 5.01
CA LEU A 170 -13.78 16.06 6.15
C LEU A 170 -12.72 17.13 5.89
N VAL A 171 -12.14 17.18 4.69
CA VAL A 171 -11.20 18.24 4.28
C VAL A 171 -11.88 19.60 4.28
N ALA A 172 -13.06 19.72 3.67
CA ALA A 172 -13.78 20.99 3.65
C ALA A 172 -14.18 21.45 5.06
N TYR A 173 -14.57 20.52 5.94
CA TYR A 173 -14.79 20.85 7.35
C TYR A 173 -13.51 21.36 7.99
N ASP A 174 -12.41 20.63 7.86
CA ASP A 174 -11.12 20.95 8.48
C ASP A 174 -10.60 22.32 8.03
N GLN A 175 -10.66 22.60 6.73
CA GLN A 175 -10.22 23.86 6.15
C GLN A 175 -11.03 25.07 6.64
N ARG A 176 -12.34 24.90 6.89
CA ARG A 176 -13.16 25.98 7.49
C ARG A 176 -12.77 26.32 8.92
N HIS A 177 -12.11 25.41 9.62
CA HIS A 177 -11.61 25.64 10.98
C HIS A 177 -10.17 26.17 10.99
N GLY A 178 -9.49 26.19 9.84
CA GLY A 178 -8.22 26.88 9.67
C GLY A 178 -6.99 25.98 9.78
N TRP A 179 -5.85 26.62 9.55
CA TRP A 179 -4.52 26.02 9.50
C TRP A 179 -3.89 25.90 10.88
N ARG A 180 -3.44 24.70 11.20
CA ARG A 180 -2.84 24.31 12.48
C ARG A 180 -1.31 24.31 12.45
N GLY A 181 -0.71 24.59 11.30
CA GLY A 181 0.74 24.56 11.12
C GLY A 181 1.21 23.37 10.29
N PRO A 182 2.51 23.34 9.97
CA PRO A 182 3.12 22.28 9.19
C PRO A 182 3.09 20.94 9.93
N VAL A 183 3.29 19.86 9.18
CA VAL A 183 3.40 18.49 9.73
C VAL A 183 4.64 18.38 10.61
N ASP A 184 5.75 18.96 10.14
CA ASP A 184 7.03 19.02 10.85
C ASP A 184 7.88 20.15 10.27
N THR A 185 9.06 20.40 10.82
CA THR A 185 10.03 21.37 10.30
C THR A 185 11.39 20.70 10.09
N LEU A 186 12.02 20.98 8.94
CA LEU A 186 13.30 20.42 8.58
C LEU A 186 14.38 20.80 9.61
N ALA A 187 15.09 19.79 10.11
CA ALA A 187 16.22 20.01 11.01
C ALA A 187 17.37 20.77 10.30
N PRO A 188 18.12 21.63 11.04
CA PRO A 188 19.26 22.33 10.46
C PRO A 188 20.30 21.35 9.88
N ASN A 189 20.86 21.70 8.72
CA ASN A 189 21.88 20.91 7.99
C ASN A 189 21.41 19.53 7.48
N THR A 190 20.11 19.28 7.41
CA THR A 190 19.55 18.04 6.84
C THR A 190 19.12 18.26 5.38
N THR A 191 19.39 17.29 4.52
CA THR A 191 18.84 17.29 3.16
C THR A 191 17.36 16.91 3.22
N TRP A 192 16.50 17.76 2.66
CA TRP A 192 15.05 17.56 2.72
C TRP A 192 14.60 16.25 2.04
N THR A 193 15.27 15.77 1.00
CA THR A 193 14.95 14.46 0.38
C THR A 193 15.10 13.31 1.35
N THR A 194 16.17 13.30 2.15
CA THR A 194 16.40 12.31 3.21
C THR A 194 15.35 12.43 4.30
N ALA A 195 15.10 13.65 4.81
CA ALA A 195 14.13 13.89 5.87
C ALA A 195 12.71 13.44 5.47
N LEU A 196 12.27 13.77 4.25
CA LEU A 196 10.97 13.35 3.72
C LEU A 196 10.89 11.83 3.50
N SER A 197 12.02 11.17 3.21
CA SER A 197 12.05 9.72 3.00
C SER A 197 11.86 8.94 4.30
N GLU A 198 12.32 9.49 5.43
CA GLU A 198 12.21 8.89 6.77
C GLU A 198 10.80 8.98 7.37
N ILE A 199 9.99 9.95 6.94
CA ILE A 199 8.60 10.09 7.41
C ILE A 199 7.72 9.03 6.77
N ASP A 200 7.15 8.13 7.56
CA ASP A 200 6.16 7.18 7.03
C ASP A 200 4.86 7.91 6.68
N VAL A 201 4.34 7.67 5.48
CA VAL A 201 3.11 8.31 5.00
C VAL A 201 2.21 7.23 4.48
N ALA A 202 0.96 7.28 4.94
CA ALA A 202 -0.11 6.41 4.48
C ALA A 202 -0.25 6.52 2.95
N THR A 203 -0.13 5.38 2.26
CA THR A 203 -0.17 5.35 0.78
C THR A 203 -1.56 5.63 0.24
N ASP A 204 -2.58 5.32 1.05
CA ASP A 204 -3.97 5.64 0.76
C ASP A 204 -4.28 7.16 0.78
N LEU A 205 -3.35 8.03 1.18
CA LEU A 205 -3.52 9.50 1.08
C LEU A 205 -3.37 10.04 -0.34
N ALA A 206 -2.99 9.22 -1.32
CA ALA A 206 -2.91 9.63 -2.71
C ALA A 206 -4.18 10.38 -3.17
N PRO A 207 -4.05 11.49 -3.93
CA PRO A 207 -2.82 11.99 -4.56
C PRO A 207 -1.97 12.91 -3.66
N TRP A 208 -2.23 13.00 -2.35
CA TRP A 208 -1.44 13.87 -1.46
C TRP A 208 -0.04 13.30 -1.25
N THR A 209 0.94 14.19 -1.22
CA THR A 209 2.34 13.86 -0.91
C THR A 209 2.92 14.87 0.07
N LEU A 210 4.00 14.50 0.76
CA LEU A 210 4.74 15.45 1.58
C LEU A 210 5.66 16.29 0.70
N ALA A 211 5.84 17.54 1.10
CA ALA A 211 6.80 18.44 0.50
C ALA A 211 7.44 19.34 1.55
N THR A 212 8.68 19.76 1.32
CA THR A 212 9.36 20.75 2.13
C THR A 212 9.33 22.11 1.44
N VAL A 213 9.02 23.17 2.17
CA VAL A 213 9.11 24.55 1.68
C VAL A 213 10.58 24.94 1.59
N ILE A 214 11.07 25.14 0.37
CA ILE A 214 12.48 25.45 0.07
C ILE A 214 12.71 26.90 -0.33
N GLY A 215 11.63 27.68 -0.52
CA GLY A 215 11.71 29.10 -0.81
C GLY A 215 10.34 29.77 -0.73
N LEU A 216 10.32 31.07 -0.49
CA LEU A 216 9.10 31.87 -0.42
C LEU A 216 9.23 33.08 -1.35
N SER A 217 8.15 33.35 -2.08
CA SER A 217 7.93 34.55 -2.88
C SER A 217 6.72 35.32 -2.32
N GLU A 218 6.40 36.47 -2.91
CA GLU A 218 5.19 37.24 -2.59
C GLU A 218 3.91 36.50 -3.01
N ASP A 219 3.95 35.73 -4.11
CA ASP A 219 2.76 35.11 -4.71
C ASP A 219 2.72 33.57 -4.60
N TYR A 220 3.82 32.92 -4.23
CA TYR A 220 3.89 31.45 -4.13
C TYR A 220 4.96 30.96 -3.14
N ALA A 221 4.78 29.73 -2.65
CA ALA A 221 5.82 28.98 -1.95
C ALA A 221 6.47 27.96 -2.92
N LYS A 222 7.80 27.92 -2.96
CA LYS A 222 8.55 26.89 -3.69
C LYS A 222 8.72 25.67 -2.80
N ILE A 223 8.41 24.49 -3.32
CA ILE A 223 8.43 23.23 -2.59
C ILE A 223 9.35 22.18 -3.24
N GLY A 224 9.98 21.36 -2.42
CA GLY A 224 10.66 20.12 -2.83
C GLY A 224 9.79 18.92 -2.43
N LEU A 225 9.41 18.09 -3.41
CA LEU A 225 8.48 16.98 -3.20
C LEU A 225 9.19 15.75 -2.65
N ARG A 226 8.51 15.00 -1.78
CA ARG A 226 9.00 13.70 -1.33
C ARG A 226 9.36 12.81 -2.53
N PRO A 227 10.55 12.20 -2.55
CA PRO A 227 10.93 11.27 -3.60
C PRO A 227 9.93 10.12 -3.73
N THR A 228 9.74 9.64 -4.97
CA THR A 228 8.85 8.51 -5.23
C THR A 228 9.46 7.22 -4.69
N ARG A 229 8.67 6.48 -3.90
CA ARG A 229 9.06 5.16 -3.40
C ARG A 229 8.83 4.12 -4.49
N GLU A 230 9.86 3.35 -4.80
CA GLU A 230 9.78 2.23 -5.73
C GLU A 230 9.17 0.99 -5.06
N ILE A 231 8.74 0.03 -5.88
CA ILE A 231 8.24 -1.27 -5.42
C ILE A 231 9.29 -2.01 -4.57
N SER A 232 10.57 -1.76 -4.84
CA SER A 232 11.69 -2.29 -4.04
C SER A 232 11.72 -1.78 -2.59
N GLY A 233 10.97 -0.72 -2.29
CA GLY A 233 10.99 0.01 -1.04
C GLY A 233 12.03 1.14 -1.00
N ALA A 234 12.92 1.23 -1.99
CA ALA A 234 13.90 2.30 -2.14
C ALA A 234 13.24 3.58 -2.68
N PHE A 235 13.84 4.74 -2.40
CA PHE A 235 13.43 6.01 -2.98
C PHE A 235 14.25 6.31 -4.23
N ARG A 236 13.61 6.86 -5.26
CA ARG A 236 14.33 7.37 -6.44
C ARG A 236 15.21 8.56 -6.05
N ASP A 237 16.39 8.66 -6.64
CA ASP A 237 17.31 9.79 -6.46
C ASP A 237 16.90 11.03 -7.29
N GLU A 238 15.60 11.18 -7.56
CA GLU A 238 15.06 12.26 -8.37
C GLU A 238 14.66 13.43 -7.48
N ILE A 239 15.21 14.61 -7.79
CA ILE A 239 14.85 15.86 -7.13
C ILE A 239 13.73 16.52 -7.92
N VAL A 240 12.50 16.43 -7.40
CA VAL A 240 11.34 17.11 -7.98
C VAL A 240 10.99 18.33 -7.16
N THR A 241 10.88 19.48 -7.82
CA THR A 241 10.45 20.74 -7.19
C THR A 241 9.25 21.32 -7.92
N SER A 242 8.41 22.04 -7.19
CA SER A 242 7.21 22.69 -7.73
C SER A 242 6.82 23.91 -6.89
N THR A 243 5.64 24.46 -7.12
CA THR A 243 5.14 25.64 -6.44
C THR A 243 3.74 25.41 -5.88
N VAL A 244 3.45 26.09 -4.78
CA VAL A 244 2.10 26.26 -4.22
C VAL A 244 1.77 27.75 -4.33
N PRO A 245 0.92 28.17 -5.30
CA PRO A 245 0.48 29.55 -5.42
C PRO A 245 -0.36 30.00 -4.22
N LEU A 246 -0.44 31.30 -3.98
CA LEU A 246 -1.22 31.88 -2.89
C LEU A 246 -2.69 31.45 -2.93
N GLU A 247 -3.29 31.37 -4.13
CA GLU A 247 -4.70 30.98 -4.32
C GLU A 247 -5.02 29.62 -3.68
N GLU A 248 -4.07 28.69 -3.72
CA GLU A 248 -4.19 27.33 -3.19
C GLU A 248 -3.91 27.20 -1.68
N MET A 249 -3.61 28.32 -1.00
CA MET A 249 -3.41 28.39 0.45
C MET A 249 -4.22 29.50 1.12
N THR A 250 -5.09 30.20 0.40
CA THR A 250 -5.96 31.26 0.96
C THR A 250 -6.87 30.77 2.08
N TRP A 251 -7.28 29.50 2.04
CA TRP A 251 -8.08 28.87 3.09
C TRP A 251 -7.34 28.77 4.43
N ALA A 252 -5.99 28.76 4.41
CA ALA A 252 -5.12 28.41 5.51
C ALA A 252 -4.94 29.52 6.56
N ARG A 253 -6.05 30.16 6.94
CA ARG A 253 -6.11 31.13 8.04
C ARG A 253 -5.77 30.41 9.34
N LYS A 254 -4.91 31.00 10.17
CA LYS A 254 -4.48 30.39 11.44
C LYS A 254 -5.66 29.93 12.31
N TYR A 255 -5.65 28.67 12.72
CA TYR A 255 -6.61 28.12 13.68
C TYR A 255 -6.50 28.86 15.02
N ILE A 256 -7.64 29.27 15.59
CA ILE A 256 -7.70 29.87 16.95
C ILE A 256 -8.50 28.94 17.87
N ASP A 257 -9.76 28.67 17.51
CA ASP A 257 -10.64 27.73 18.18
C ASP A 257 -11.76 27.25 17.23
N ASP A 258 -12.63 26.35 17.69
CA ASP A 258 -13.72 25.76 16.90
C ASP A 258 -14.69 26.77 16.26
N LYS A 259 -14.69 28.03 16.69
CA LYS A 259 -15.60 29.08 16.19
C LYS A 259 -14.86 30.20 15.46
N ARG A 260 -13.53 30.26 15.53
CA ARG A 260 -12.75 31.41 15.09
C ARG A 260 -11.48 30.99 14.37
N VAL A 261 -11.21 31.71 13.30
CA VAL A 261 -9.98 31.65 12.51
C VAL A 261 -9.31 33.03 12.49
N GLY A 262 -8.00 33.04 12.28
CA GLY A 262 -7.15 34.23 12.23
C GLY A 262 -7.45 35.16 11.06
N ALA A 263 -6.59 36.15 10.85
CA ALA A 263 -6.72 37.09 9.74
C ALA A 263 -6.72 36.38 8.38
N GLU A 264 -7.22 37.08 7.36
CA GLU A 264 -7.11 36.64 5.97
C GLU A 264 -5.65 36.48 5.56
N VAL A 265 -5.35 35.41 4.83
CA VAL A 265 -4.02 35.13 4.28
C VAL A 265 -3.80 36.05 3.08
N LYS A 266 -2.75 36.88 3.13
CA LYS A 266 -2.43 37.82 2.05
C LYS A 266 -1.20 37.41 1.27
N ARG A 267 -0.29 36.67 1.91
CA ARG A 267 0.99 36.24 1.32
C ARG A 267 1.34 34.84 1.81
N PRO A 268 2.12 34.04 1.04
CA PRO A 268 2.52 32.69 1.46
C PRO A 268 3.23 32.64 2.82
N HIS A 269 3.99 33.69 3.17
CA HIS A 269 4.70 33.77 4.44
C HIS A 269 3.77 33.93 5.67
N ASP A 270 2.48 34.26 5.46
CA ASP A 270 1.49 34.28 6.54
C ASP A 270 1.12 32.84 6.98
N VAL A 271 1.40 31.83 6.15
CA VAL A 271 0.96 30.44 6.33
C VAL A 271 2.13 29.50 6.62
N VAL A 272 3.22 29.62 5.85
CA VAL A 272 4.36 28.68 5.87
C VAL A 272 5.70 29.42 5.95
N SER A 273 6.69 28.74 6.51
CA SER A 273 8.09 29.17 6.62
C SER A 273 9.02 28.26 5.82
N ILE A 274 10.20 28.76 5.44
CA ILE A 274 11.23 27.93 4.81
C ILE A 274 11.65 26.83 5.80
N GLY A 275 11.67 25.59 5.33
CA GLY A 275 11.92 24.39 6.13
C GLY A 275 10.66 23.65 6.55
N ASP A 276 9.48 24.24 6.42
CA ASP A 276 8.23 23.56 6.79
C ASP A 276 7.96 22.33 5.92
N ILE A 277 7.56 21.24 6.55
CA ILE A 277 7.10 20.01 5.91
C ILE A 277 5.58 20.02 5.91
N VAL A 278 4.97 19.97 4.72
CA VAL A 278 3.53 20.13 4.52
C VAL A 278 2.99 19.05 3.59
N TYR A 279 1.69 18.75 3.72
CA TYR A 279 0.99 17.97 2.72
C TYR A 279 0.60 18.86 1.54
N VAL A 280 0.78 18.32 0.34
CA VAL A 280 0.41 18.99 -0.90
C VAL A 280 -0.32 18.04 -1.83
N GLU A 281 -1.28 18.56 -2.60
CA GLU A 281 -2.04 17.81 -3.60
C GLU A 281 -1.76 18.39 -5.00
N PRO A 282 -1.44 17.56 -6.00
CA PRO A 282 -1.25 18.05 -7.36
C PRO A 282 -2.56 18.58 -7.93
N ILE A 283 -2.52 19.77 -8.51
CA ILE A 283 -3.60 20.33 -9.32
C ILE A 283 -3.34 20.00 -10.77
N LEU A 284 -4.34 19.42 -11.43
CA LEU A 284 -4.31 19.04 -12.83
C LEU A 284 -5.01 20.12 -13.65
N GLY A 285 -4.36 20.59 -14.72
CA GLY A 285 -4.98 21.47 -15.71
C GLY A 285 -5.94 20.71 -16.64
N ASP A 286 -6.62 21.45 -17.50
CA ASP A 286 -7.60 20.90 -18.46
C ASP A 286 -6.99 19.88 -19.44
N ASP A 287 -5.68 19.94 -19.67
CA ASP A 287 -4.93 18.99 -20.50
C ASP A 287 -4.48 17.73 -19.73
N GLY A 288 -4.91 17.59 -18.47
CA GLY A 288 -4.53 16.51 -17.56
C GLY A 288 -3.08 16.59 -17.08
N LYS A 289 -2.34 17.66 -17.41
CA LYS A 289 -0.98 17.85 -16.92
C LYS A 289 -1.00 18.55 -15.58
N HIS A 290 -0.03 18.16 -14.76
CA HIS A 290 0.21 18.79 -13.49
C HIS A 290 0.71 20.23 -13.69
N THR A 291 0.02 21.20 -13.11
CA THR A 291 0.36 22.63 -13.20
C THR A 291 1.14 23.09 -11.97
N HIS A 292 0.57 22.87 -10.79
CA HIS A 292 1.05 23.32 -9.49
C HIS A 292 0.43 22.49 -8.38
N TYR A 293 0.84 22.73 -7.14
CA TYR A 293 0.30 22.02 -5.99
C TYR A 293 -0.58 22.92 -5.13
N ALA A 294 -1.49 22.29 -4.39
CA ALA A 294 -2.31 22.94 -3.39
C ALA A 294 -1.96 22.50 -1.97
N LEU A 295 -1.99 23.45 -1.03
CA LEU A 295 -1.72 23.17 0.38
C LEU A 295 -2.84 22.31 0.96
N ARG A 296 -2.46 21.24 1.66
CA ARG A 296 -3.35 20.32 2.35
C ARG A 296 -2.96 20.16 3.81
N GLN A 297 -3.96 19.79 4.58
CA GLN A 297 -3.85 19.53 6.00
C GLN A 297 -4.61 18.26 6.30
N LEU A 298 -3.97 17.35 7.03
CA LEU A 298 -4.63 16.14 7.48
C LEU A 298 -5.78 16.51 8.45
N PRO A 299 -7.03 16.12 8.16
CA PRO A 299 -8.14 16.44 9.04
C PRO A 299 -7.98 15.82 10.42
N GLN A 300 -8.16 16.62 11.48
CA GLN A 300 -8.25 16.08 12.85
C GLN A 300 -9.64 15.49 13.13
N VAL A 301 -10.67 16.05 12.49
CA VAL A 301 -12.01 15.48 12.49
C VAL A 301 -12.03 14.18 11.68
N ASN A 302 -12.94 13.28 12.04
CA ASN A 302 -13.13 12.04 11.31
C ASN A 302 -14.63 11.74 11.15
N GLY A 303 -14.97 10.75 10.32
CA GLY A 303 -16.34 10.41 10.00
C GLY A 303 -16.46 9.00 9.45
N ALA A 304 -17.67 8.65 9.05
CA ALA A 304 -17.97 7.39 8.39
C ALA A 304 -19.13 7.58 7.42
N ILE A 305 -19.19 6.73 6.40
CA ILE A 305 -20.33 6.62 5.50
C ILE A 305 -20.59 5.16 5.18
N VAL A 306 -21.88 4.79 5.14
CA VAL A 306 -22.37 3.48 4.72
C VAL A 306 -23.49 3.70 3.72
N ALA A 307 -23.42 3.00 2.59
CA ALA A 307 -24.50 2.95 1.61
C ALA A 307 -25.13 1.55 1.63
N LEU A 308 -26.45 1.50 1.74
CA LEU A 308 -27.23 0.27 1.85
C LEU A 308 -28.27 0.22 0.73
N ASP A 309 -28.50 -0.97 0.19
CA ASP A 309 -29.74 -1.27 -0.53
C ASP A 309 -30.89 -1.43 0.48
N VAL A 310 -31.88 -0.55 0.41
CA VAL A 310 -33.01 -0.50 1.35
C VAL A 310 -33.97 -1.70 1.21
N HIS A 311 -33.97 -2.39 0.07
CA HIS A 311 -34.83 -3.54 -0.15
C HIS A 311 -34.20 -4.84 0.35
N THR A 312 -32.88 -4.96 0.27
CA THR A 312 -32.16 -6.20 0.58
C THR A 312 -31.30 -6.12 1.83
N GLY A 313 -31.02 -4.93 2.35
CA GLY A 313 -30.08 -4.68 3.44
C GLY A 313 -28.61 -4.87 3.04
N ARG A 314 -28.31 -5.04 1.75
CA ARG A 314 -26.93 -5.24 1.27
C ARG A 314 -26.12 -3.96 1.47
N VAL A 315 -24.94 -4.09 2.07
CA VAL A 315 -23.95 -3.00 2.15
C VAL A 315 -23.27 -2.86 0.80
N LEU A 316 -23.49 -1.74 0.12
CA LEU A 316 -22.94 -1.48 -1.21
C LEU A 316 -21.60 -0.73 -1.12
N ALA A 317 -21.48 0.18 -0.14
CA ALA A 317 -20.24 0.89 0.15
C ALA A 317 -20.08 1.08 1.66
N LEU A 318 -18.84 1.02 2.12
CA LEU A 318 -18.50 1.22 3.53
C LEU A 318 -17.15 1.92 3.64
N GLN A 319 -17.15 3.08 4.30
CA GLN A 319 -15.94 3.84 4.60
C GLN A 319 -15.95 4.22 6.08
N GLY A 320 -14.98 3.70 6.83
CA GLY A 320 -14.89 3.83 8.29
C GLY A 320 -14.05 5.00 8.80
N GLY A 321 -13.47 5.79 7.88
CA GLY A 321 -12.63 6.92 8.23
C GLY A 321 -11.97 7.60 7.02
N PHE A 322 -11.18 8.63 7.30
CA PHE A 322 -10.44 9.40 6.29
C PHE A 322 -9.38 8.56 5.54
N SER A 323 -8.58 7.79 6.29
CA SER A 323 -7.51 6.92 5.80
C SER A 323 -7.47 5.67 6.66
N TYR A 324 -7.47 4.51 6.01
CA TYR A 324 -7.40 3.21 6.65
C TYR A 324 -6.01 2.97 7.24
N GLU A 325 -4.95 3.33 6.51
CA GLU A 325 -3.57 3.15 6.98
C GLU A 325 -3.24 4.00 8.21
N LEU A 326 -3.83 5.19 8.33
CA LEU A 326 -3.71 6.00 9.55
C LEU A 326 -4.57 5.45 10.70
N SER A 327 -5.70 4.81 10.40
CA SER A 327 -6.61 4.28 11.42
C SER A 327 -7.52 3.19 10.84
N GLU A 328 -7.19 1.93 11.15
CA GLU A 328 -8.00 0.76 10.76
C GLU A 328 -9.34 0.68 11.52
N PHE A 329 -9.54 1.54 12.54
CA PHE A 329 -10.78 1.58 13.32
C PHE A 329 -11.96 2.02 12.45
N ASN A 330 -12.92 1.12 12.28
CA ASN A 330 -14.05 1.30 11.40
C ASN A 330 -15.22 2.00 12.11
N ARG A 331 -15.30 3.32 11.96
CA ARG A 331 -16.33 4.13 12.63
C ARG A 331 -17.75 3.84 12.15
N ALA A 332 -17.92 3.25 10.97
CA ALA A 332 -19.24 2.89 10.46
C ALA A 332 -19.93 1.79 11.29
N VAL A 333 -19.13 0.91 11.92
CA VAL A 333 -19.63 -0.30 12.59
C VAL A 333 -19.20 -0.39 14.06
N GLN A 334 -18.11 0.27 14.44
CA GLN A 334 -17.53 0.17 15.79
C GLN A 334 -17.74 1.43 16.64
N ALA A 335 -17.98 2.59 16.02
CA ALA A 335 -18.12 3.83 16.78
C ALA A 335 -19.55 4.03 17.29
N THR A 336 -19.76 3.83 18.59
CA THR A 336 -21.02 4.19 19.25
C THR A 336 -21.05 5.69 19.54
N ARG A 337 -22.02 6.40 18.95
CA ARG A 337 -22.19 7.86 19.10
C ARG A 337 -23.66 8.18 19.39
N GLN A 338 -23.89 9.29 20.08
CA GLN A 338 -25.25 9.79 20.29
C GLN A 338 -25.85 10.24 18.95
N PRO A 339 -27.03 9.73 18.53
CA PRO A 339 -27.61 10.07 17.23
C PRO A 339 -28.18 11.50 17.16
N GLY A 340 -28.42 12.13 18.32
CA GLY A 340 -29.04 13.44 18.37
C GLY A 340 -30.37 13.48 17.62
N SER A 341 -30.61 14.55 16.86
CA SER A 341 -31.83 14.73 16.08
C SER A 341 -32.00 13.72 14.93
N ALA A 342 -30.94 13.01 14.51
CA ALA A 342 -31.03 12.00 13.45
C ALA A 342 -31.83 10.75 13.86
N PHE A 343 -32.14 10.60 15.15
CA PHE A 343 -33.09 9.59 15.62
C PHE A 343 -34.54 9.91 15.22
N LYS A 344 -34.84 11.20 14.95
CA LYS A 344 -36.16 11.62 14.48
C LYS A 344 -36.24 11.34 12.98
N PRO A 345 -37.30 10.65 12.51
CA PRO A 345 -37.48 10.33 11.08
C PRO A 345 -37.57 11.56 10.18
#